data_AF-C6DHG8-F1
#
_entry.id   AF-C6DHG8-F1
#
_cell.length_a   1.000
_cell.length_b   1.000
_cell.length_c   1.000
_cell.angle_alpha   90.00
_cell.angle_beta   90.00
_cell.angle_gamma   90.00
#
_symmetry.space_group_name_H-M   'P 1'
#
loop_
_entity.id
_entity.type
_entity.pdbx_description
1 polymer ?
#
loop_
_entity_poly.entity_id
_entity_poly.type
_entity_poly.pdbx_seq_one_letter_code
_entity_poly.pdbx_strand_id
1 'polypeptide(L)'
;MLRVPQGQITFDGEGNDIPNSRDFSRVIHWPGNDKSGVTLGRGYDMGKRTKGEVYSDMLRVGIGSEKASLIAMGAGLKGGAAATFVKEYKEKIGVITHQQQVDLFNIIYGGYITIAKNRYADRSANIPDRANWNELHPAIRDILVDLAYQGMEGKKTIPVAAKNDIDLLIKLIESETELLKYEVGRNRAGYLRMRK
;
A
#
# COMPACT_ATOMS: atom_id res chain seq x y z
N MET A 1 -9.86 13.89 -8.15
CA MET A 1 -9.15 12.62 -7.87
C MET A 1 -7.73 12.97 -7.44
N LEU A 2 -7.25 12.40 -6.34
CA LEU A 2 -5.87 12.63 -5.91
C LEU A 2 -4.91 11.94 -6.88
N ARG A 3 -3.75 12.54 -7.09
CA ARG A 3 -2.70 12.00 -7.95
C ARG A 3 -1.45 11.76 -7.14
N VAL A 4 -0.84 10.61 -7.36
CA VAL A 4 0.47 10.27 -6.80
C VAL A 4 1.49 10.11 -7.93
N PRO A 5 2.79 10.42 -7.69
CA PRO A 5 3.82 10.29 -8.71
C PRO A 5 3.96 8.84 -9.24
N GLN A 6 3.75 7.85 -8.37
CA GLN A 6 3.85 6.42 -8.68
C GLN A 6 2.84 5.64 -7.84
N GLY A 7 2.39 4.48 -8.32
CA GLY A 7 1.52 3.60 -7.56
C GLY A 7 0.06 4.04 -7.45
N GLN A 8 -0.46 4.72 -8.48
CA GLN A 8 -1.83 5.25 -8.47
C GLN A 8 -2.88 4.17 -8.16
N ILE A 9 -2.79 2.98 -8.75
CA ILE A 9 -3.73 1.90 -8.46
C ILE A 9 -3.70 1.47 -7.00
N THR A 10 -2.50 1.40 -6.40
CA THR A 10 -2.33 1.06 -4.99
C THR A 10 -2.88 2.16 -4.10
N PHE A 11 -2.55 3.42 -4.40
CA PHE A 11 -3.08 4.55 -3.65
C PHE A 11 -4.61 4.56 -3.69
N ASP A 12 -5.21 4.39 -4.87
CA ASP A 12 -6.66 4.41 -5.04
C ASP A 12 -7.36 3.23 -4.33
N GLY A 13 -6.70 2.08 -4.25
CA GLY A 13 -7.22 0.86 -3.61
C GLY A 13 -7.00 0.76 -2.09
N GLU A 14 -6.18 1.63 -1.49
CA GLU A 14 -5.84 1.60 -0.06
C GLU A 14 -6.59 2.67 0.72
N GLY A 15 -7.74 2.33 1.31
CA GLY A 15 -8.55 3.29 2.07
C GLY A 15 -9.40 4.22 1.21
N ASN A 16 -10.10 5.18 1.84
CA ASN A 16 -10.89 6.19 1.15
C ASN A 16 -10.93 7.52 1.90
N ASP A 17 -11.49 8.55 1.24
CA ASP A 17 -11.63 9.90 1.78
C ASP A 17 -13.09 10.21 2.19
N ILE A 18 -13.90 9.16 2.43
CA ILE A 18 -15.31 9.29 2.84
C ILE A 18 -15.38 9.40 4.36
N PRO A 19 -15.80 10.55 4.94
CA PRO A 19 -15.94 10.67 6.38
C PRO A 19 -16.88 9.59 6.93
N ASN A 20 -16.58 9.06 8.13
CA ASN A 20 -17.30 7.97 8.80
C ASN A 20 -17.23 6.58 8.13
N SER A 21 -16.56 6.46 6.98
CA SER A 21 -16.20 5.14 6.44
C SER A 21 -15.22 4.42 7.37
N ARG A 22 -15.36 3.10 7.48
CA ARG A 22 -14.35 2.24 8.13
C ARG A 22 -12.97 2.43 7.51
N ASP A 23 -12.93 2.69 6.22
CA ASP A 23 -11.71 2.81 5.43
C ASP A 23 -11.21 4.27 5.33
N PHE A 24 -11.77 5.20 6.11
CA PHE A 24 -11.31 6.59 6.12
C PHE A 24 -9.87 6.68 6.65
N SER A 25 -8.93 6.99 5.76
CA SER A 25 -7.49 6.79 6.00
C SER A 25 -6.77 8.01 6.59
N ARG A 26 -7.37 9.21 6.54
CA ARG A 26 -6.74 10.46 7.00
C ARG A 26 -6.74 10.66 8.52
N VAL A 27 -6.97 9.59 9.27
CA VAL A 27 -6.90 9.54 10.73
C VAL A 27 -6.16 8.29 11.14
N ILE A 28 -5.58 8.29 12.34
CA ILE A 28 -4.96 7.06 12.84
C ILE A 28 -6.02 5.95 12.99
N HIS A 29 -5.62 4.74 12.64
CA HIS A 29 -6.45 3.54 12.72
C HIS A 29 -5.58 2.31 12.99
N TRP A 30 -6.22 1.18 13.27
CA TRP A 30 -5.55 -0.11 13.43
C TRP A 30 -6.23 -1.14 12.51
N PRO A 31 -5.48 -1.82 11.61
CA PRO A 31 -6.04 -2.77 10.64
C PRO A 31 -6.71 -4.03 11.22
N GLY A 32 -6.65 -4.27 12.54
CA GLY A 32 -7.39 -5.35 13.18
C GLY A 32 -6.65 -6.69 13.32
N ASN A 33 -5.31 -6.70 13.28
CA ASN A 33 -4.51 -7.90 13.48
C ASN A 33 -3.28 -7.65 14.36
N ASP A 34 -2.72 -8.72 14.95
CA ASP A 34 -1.63 -8.65 15.92
C ASP A 34 -0.29 -8.17 15.35
N LYS A 35 -0.10 -8.28 14.02
CA LYS A 35 1.15 -7.88 13.36
C LYS A 35 1.17 -6.40 13.02
N SER A 36 0.00 -5.80 12.79
CA SER A 36 -0.14 -4.39 12.42
C SER A 36 -0.04 -3.46 13.63
N GLY A 37 0.58 -2.31 13.38
CA GLY A 37 0.65 -1.21 14.34
C GLY A 37 -0.40 -0.12 14.11
N VAL A 38 -0.19 1.01 14.79
CA VAL A 38 -0.96 2.23 14.53
C VAL A 38 -0.65 2.69 13.11
N THR A 39 -1.68 2.85 12.28
CA THR A 39 -1.54 3.19 10.86
C THR A 39 -2.14 4.55 10.58
N LEU A 40 -1.49 5.34 9.71
CA LEU A 40 -1.98 6.64 9.25
C LEU A 40 -1.90 6.73 7.73
N GLY A 41 -2.84 7.44 7.11
CA GLY A 41 -2.93 7.53 5.66
C GLY A 41 -3.14 6.15 5.04
N ARG A 42 -2.69 5.99 3.80
CA ARG A 42 -2.94 4.79 3.01
C ARG A 42 -1.85 3.73 3.21
N GLY A 43 -1.56 3.38 4.48
CA GLY A 43 -0.67 2.26 4.84
C GLY A 43 0.61 2.60 5.60
N TYR A 44 0.79 3.82 6.11
CA TYR A 44 1.94 4.14 6.97
C TYR A 44 1.79 3.50 8.36
N ASP A 45 2.33 2.29 8.53
CA ASP A 45 2.25 1.49 9.78
C ASP A 45 3.41 1.81 10.73
N MET A 46 3.12 2.25 11.95
CA MET A 46 4.12 2.69 12.93
C MET A 46 4.72 1.53 13.75
N GLY A 47 4.22 0.31 13.62
CA GLY A 47 4.56 -0.82 14.50
C GLY A 47 5.99 -1.33 14.34
N LYS A 48 6.67 -1.06 13.23
CA LYS A 48 8.10 -1.38 13.03
C LYS A 48 9.00 -0.15 13.03
N ARG A 49 8.46 1.02 13.35
CA ARG A 49 9.18 2.29 13.35
C ARG A 49 9.47 2.72 14.78
N THR A 50 10.58 3.41 14.96
CA THR A 50 10.95 4.10 16.19
C THR A 50 10.18 5.41 16.32
N LYS A 51 10.09 5.96 17.54
CA LYS A 51 9.50 7.28 17.77
C LYS A 51 10.18 8.38 16.95
N GLY A 52 11.51 8.33 16.84
CA GLY A 52 12.29 9.29 16.07
C GLY A 52 11.99 9.25 14.57
N GLU A 53 11.86 8.05 13.99
CA GLU A 53 11.46 7.88 12.59
C GLU A 53 10.06 8.44 12.33
N VAL A 54 9.08 8.07 13.16
CA VAL A 54 7.70 8.55 13.01
C VAL A 54 7.64 10.07 13.14
N TYR A 55 8.29 10.65 14.15
CA TYR A 55 8.32 12.11 14.34
C TYR A 55 8.94 12.84 13.13
N SER A 56 10.10 12.37 12.66
CA SER A 56 10.79 12.94 11.50
C SER A 56 9.94 12.84 10.23
N ASP A 57 9.29 11.70 10.00
CA ASP A 57 8.39 11.51 8.85
C ASP A 57 7.19 12.44 8.91
N MET A 58 6.57 12.63 10.08
CA MET A 58 5.45 13.55 10.25
C MET A 58 5.87 14.99 9.91
N LEU A 59 7.02 15.46 10.43
CA LEU A 59 7.54 16.79 10.09
C LEU A 59 7.83 16.92 8.60
N ARG A 60 8.43 15.89 7.98
CA ARG A 60 8.77 15.87 6.55
C ARG A 60 7.55 16.02 5.65
N VAL A 61 6.40 15.45 6.04
CA VAL A 61 5.14 15.61 5.29
C VAL A 61 4.36 16.88 5.69
N GLY A 62 4.94 17.75 6.51
CA GLY A 62 4.34 19.02 6.91
C GLY A 62 3.32 18.92 8.03
N ILE A 63 3.36 17.88 8.87
CA ILE A 63 2.57 17.82 10.12
C ILE A 63 3.34 18.59 11.20
N GLY A 64 2.67 19.52 11.88
CA GLY A 64 3.29 20.35 12.93
C GLY A 64 3.82 19.52 14.12
N SER A 65 4.83 20.04 14.81
CA SER A 65 5.59 19.36 15.86
C SER A 65 4.75 18.79 17.00
N GLU A 66 3.73 19.51 17.46
CA GLU A 66 2.83 19.05 18.51
C GLU A 66 2.06 17.79 18.08
N LYS A 67 1.40 17.85 16.91
CA LYS A 67 0.69 16.71 16.34
C LYS A 67 1.65 15.56 16.00
N ALA A 68 2.82 15.86 15.47
CA ALA A 68 3.87 14.87 15.18
C ALA A 68 4.32 14.13 16.44
N SER A 69 4.46 14.83 17.57
CA SER A 69 4.84 14.25 18.86
C SER A 69 3.77 13.28 19.37
N LEU A 70 2.49 13.66 19.27
CA LEU A 70 1.37 12.77 19.62
C LEU A 70 1.35 11.53 18.73
N ILE A 71 1.50 11.67 17.41
CA ILE A 71 1.53 10.54 16.49
C ILE A 71 2.70 9.60 16.81
N ALA A 72 3.89 10.14 17.09
CA ALA A 72 5.08 9.37 17.41
C ALA A 72 4.94 8.50 18.66
N MET A 73 4.02 8.81 19.59
CA MET A 73 3.72 7.93 20.72
C MET A 73 3.16 6.56 20.31
N GLY A 74 2.56 6.46 19.12
CA GLY A 74 2.06 5.20 18.56
C GLY A 74 3.15 4.28 17.99
N ALA A 75 4.40 4.75 17.90
CA ALA A 75 5.50 3.99 17.34
C ALA A 75 5.80 2.70 18.13
N GLY A 76 6.04 1.60 17.41
CA GLY A 76 6.33 0.29 17.99
C GLY A 76 5.11 -0.45 18.56
N LEU A 77 3.96 0.22 18.74
CA LEU A 77 2.74 -0.43 19.22
C LEU A 77 2.17 -1.35 18.14
N LYS A 78 1.68 -2.53 18.57
CA LYS A 78 1.04 -3.54 17.71
C LYS A 78 -0.16 -4.18 18.40
N GLY A 79 -1.02 -4.84 17.61
CA GLY A 79 -2.15 -5.61 18.12
C GLY A 79 -3.02 -4.79 19.09
N GLY A 80 -3.37 -5.38 20.23
CA GLY A 80 -4.20 -4.73 21.25
C GLY A 80 -3.66 -3.38 21.75
N ALA A 81 -2.33 -3.20 21.84
CA ALA A 81 -1.76 -1.92 22.25
C ALA A 81 -1.97 -0.82 21.20
N ALA A 82 -1.88 -1.15 19.91
CA ALA A 82 -2.21 -0.24 18.82
C ALA A 82 -3.71 0.11 18.82
N ALA A 83 -4.58 -0.88 19.06
CA ALA A 83 -6.02 -0.67 19.17
C ALA A 83 -6.37 0.31 20.30
N THR A 84 -5.80 0.11 21.50
CA THR A 84 -5.99 1.00 22.65
C THR A 84 -5.52 2.42 22.35
N PHE A 85 -4.33 2.56 21.76
CA PHE A 85 -3.80 3.88 21.38
C PHE A 85 -4.72 4.61 20.39
N VAL A 86 -5.20 3.92 19.35
CA VAL A 86 -6.13 4.50 18.38
C VAL A 86 -7.41 4.96 19.06
N LYS A 87 -7.98 4.15 19.97
CA LYS A 87 -9.20 4.53 20.72
C LYS A 87 -9.00 5.83 21.52
N GLU A 88 -7.83 6.03 22.11
CA GLU A 88 -7.55 7.17 22.99
C GLU A 88 -7.11 8.44 22.23
N TYR A 89 -6.32 8.29 21.16
CA TYR A 89 -5.63 9.42 20.52
C TYR A 89 -6.21 9.82 19.16
N LYS A 90 -7.12 9.04 18.56
CA LYS A 90 -7.65 9.33 17.21
C LYS A 90 -8.29 10.71 17.10
N GLU A 91 -9.16 11.06 18.05
CA GLU A 91 -9.81 12.38 18.07
C GLU A 91 -8.83 13.51 18.41
N LYS A 92 -7.90 13.27 19.35
CA LYS A 92 -6.88 14.23 19.78
C LYS A 92 -5.92 14.61 18.64
N ILE A 93 -5.48 13.62 17.86
CA ILE A 93 -4.60 13.82 16.69
C ILE A 93 -5.39 14.43 15.53
N GLY A 94 -6.63 13.97 15.34
CA GLY A 94 -7.52 14.46 14.30
C GLY A 94 -7.05 14.12 12.88
N VAL A 95 -7.63 14.84 11.93
CA VAL A 95 -7.49 14.55 10.49
C VAL A 95 -6.19 15.16 9.92
N ILE A 96 -5.54 14.46 8.99
CA ILE A 96 -4.44 14.97 8.16
C ILE A 96 -4.95 15.48 6.80
N THR A 97 -4.17 16.33 6.13
CA THR A 97 -4.52 16.82 4.79
C THR A 97 -4.36 15.72 3.74
N HIS A 98 -4.99 15.90 2.58
CA HIS A 98 -4.80 14.98 1.45
C HIS A 98 -3.33 14.93 1.00
N GLN A 99 -2.63 16.07 1.00
CA GLN A 99 -1.22 16.13 0.62
C GLN A 99 -0.34 15.36 1.61
N GLN A 100 -0.57 15.52 2.92
CA GLN A 100 0.12 14.74 3.96
C GLN A 100 -0.06 13.22 3.75
N GLN A 101 -1.27 12.77 3.40
CA GLN A 101 -1.54 11.36 3.10
C GLN A 101 -0.79 10.87 1.85
N VAL A 102 -0.76 11.68 0.78
CA VAL A 102 0.00 11.39 -0.44
C VAL A 102 1.49 11.26 -0.11
N ASP A 103 2.04 12.18 0.68
CA ASP A 103 3.45 12.19 0.99
C ASP A 103 3.84 11.02 1.91
N LEU A 104 3.00 10.65 2.87
CA LEU A 104 3.18 9.44 3.68
C LEU A 104 3.17 8.16 2.85
N PHE A 105 2.30 8.07 1.85
CA PHE A 105 2.29 6.95 0.91
C PHE A 105 3.59 6.89 0.11
N ASN A 106 4.07 8.02 -0.41
CA ASN A 106 5.31 8.10 -1.18
C ASN A 106 6.53 7.66 -0.36
N ILE A 107 6.57 7.96 0.95
CA ILE A 107 7.65 7.53 1.85
C ILE A 107 7.80 6.00 1.86
N ILE A 108 6.69 5.26 1.83
CA ILE A 108 6.70 3.80 2.01
C ILE A 108 6.66 3.04 0.69
N TYR A 109 6.11 3.64 -0.36
CA TYR A 109 5.90 2.97 -1.65
C TYR A 109 7.21 2.46 -2.28
N GLY A 110 8.31 3.20 -2.13
CA GLY A 110 9.63 2.78 -2.63
C GLY A 110 10.10 1.43 -2.07
N GLY A 111 9.77 1.14 -0.81
CA GLY A 111 10.06 -0.17 -0.20
C GLY A 111 9.30 -1.31 -0.87
N TYR A 112 8.05 -1.07 -1.26
CA TYR A 112 7.21 -2.06 -1.94
C TYR A 112 7.63 -2.29 -3.39
N ILE A 113 8.22 -1.30 -4.07
CA ILE A 113 8.88 -1.50 -5.37
C ILE A 113 10.02 -2.53 -5.23
N THR A 114 10.85 -2.39 -4.19
CA THR A 114 11.94 -3.34 -3.92
C THR A 114 11.42 -4.75 -3.61
N ILE A 115 10.37 -4.86 -2.79
CA ILE A 115 9.72 -6.14 -2.50
C ILE A 115 9.20 -6.79 -3.79
N ALA A 116 8.52 -6.04 -4.65
CA ALA A 116 7.98 -6.54 -5.90
C ALA A 116 9.09 -6.99 -6.87
N LYS A 117 10.17 -6.22 -6.99
CA LYS A 117 11.35 -6.59 -7.78
C LYS A 117 11.97 -7.91 -7.31
N ASN A 118 12.17 -8.07 -6.00
CA ASN A 118 12.77 -9.28 -5.44
C ASN A 118 11.85 -10.49 -5.68
N ARG A 119 10.54 -10.35 -5.38
CA ARG A 119 9.56 -11.42 -5.67
C ARG A 119 9.52 -11.77 -7.16
N TYR A 120 9.59 -10.77 -8.03
CA TYR A 120 9.64 -10.98 -9.47
C TYR A 120 10.87 -11.79 -9.86
N ALA A 121 12.06 -11.38 -9.44
CA ALA A 121 13.31 -12.06 -9.74
C ALA A 121 13.27 -13.54 -9.32
N ASP A 122 12.81 -13.81 -8.10
CA ASP A 122 12.73 -15.15 -7.52
C ASP A 122 11.71 -16.03 -8.25
N ARG A 123 10.48 -15.53 -8.45
CA ARG A 123 9.34 -16.34 -8.89
C ARG A 123 9.20 -16.46 -10.40
N SER A 124 9.89 -15.60 -11.15
CA SER A 124 9.98 -15.72 -12.60
C SER A 124 11.26 -16.43 -13.06
N ALA A 125 12.17 -16.83 -12.15
CA ALA A 125 13.51 -17.34 -12.50
C ALA A 125 13.51 -18.46 -13.54
N ASN A 126 12.51 -19.35 -13.49
CA ASN A 126 12.41 -20.51 -14.38
C ASN A 126 11.38 -20.33 -15.50
N ILE A 127 10.91 -19.11 -15.75
CA ILE A 127 9.96 -18.83 -16.83
C ILE A 127 10.75 -18.61 -18.13
N PRO A 128 10.55 -19.46 -19.16
CA PRO A 128 11.17 -19.26 -20.45
C PRO A 128 10.77 -17.89 -21.03
N ASP A 129 11.75 -17.21 -21.65
CA ASP A 129 11.55 -15.94 -22.33
C ASP A 129 10.93 -14.83 -21.46
N ARG A 130 11.15 -14.88 -20.13
CA ARG A 130 10.67 -13.82 -19.23
C ARG A 130 11.22 -12.46 -19.66
N ALA A 131 10.36 -11.44 -19.66
CA ALA A 131 10.81 -10.07 -19.80
C ALA A 131 11.68 -9.66 -18.59
N ASN A 132 12.68 -8.82 -18.80
CA ASN A 132 13.39 -8.22 -17.67
C ASN A 132 12.45 -7.26 -16.93
N TRP A 133 12.66 -7.06 -15.62
CA TRP A 133 11.81 -6.16 -14.82
C TRP A 133 11.64 -4.77 -15.46
N ASN A 134 12.72 -4.21 -16.01
CA ASN A 134 12.69 -2.88 -16.63
C ASN A 134 11.99 -2.85 -18.00
N GLU A 135 11.84 -4.01 -18.65
CA GLU A 135 11.16 -4.19 -19.94
C GLU A 135 9.67 -4.54 -19.77
N LEU A 136 9.26 -4.91 -18.56
CA LEU A 136 7.85 -5.10 -18.24
C LEU A 136 7.06 -3.83 -18.54
N HIS A 137 5.90 -4.03 -19.15
CA HIS A 137 4.92 -2.99 -19.36
C HIS A 137 4.68 -2.25 -18.04
N PRO A 138 4.71 -0.90 -18.00
CA PRO A 138 4.57 -0.15 -16.75
C PRO A 138 3.34 -0.54 -15.93
N ALA A 139 2.20 -0.76 -16.60
CA ALA A 139 0.97 -1.19 -15.92
C ALA A 139 1.12 -2.57 -15.24
N ILE A 140 1.87 -3.50 -15.83
CA ILE A 140 2.15 -4.81 -15.21
C ILE A 140 3.02 -4.61 -13.97
N ARG A 141 4.04 -3.74 -14.03
CA ARG A 141 4.85 -3.41 -12.85
C ARG A 141 4.02 -2.83 -11.73
N ASP A 142 3.10 -1.92 -12.03
CA ASP A 142 2.19 -1.34 -11.04
C ASP A 142 1.36 -2.42 -10.33
N ILE A 143 0.81 -3.39 -11.08
CA ILE A 143 0.07 -4.52 -10.50
C ILE A 143 0.97 -5.37 -9.59
N LEU A 144 2.21 -5.65 -9.99
CA LEU A 144 3.13 -6.43 -9.16
C LEU A 144 3.50 -5.70 -7.85
N VAL A 145 3.65 -4.38 -7.89
CA VAL A 145 3.88 -3.57 -6.69
C VAL A 145 2.63 -3.52 -5.82
N ASP A 146 1.44 -3.39 -6.41
CA ASP A 146 0.17 -3.40 -5.68
C ASP A 146 -0.08 -4.73 -4.94
N LEU A 147 0.22 -5.86 -5.59
CA LEU A 147 0.19 -7.17 -4.93
C LEU A 147 1.18 -7.24 -3.76
N ALA A 148 2.39 -6.71 -3.96
CA ALA A 148 3.38 -6.64 -2.90
C ALA A 148 2.88 -5.80 -1.71
N TYR A 149 2.24 -4.67 -2.00
CA TYR A 149 1.63 -3.76 -1.03
C TYR A 149 0.54 -4.44 -0.21
N GLN A 150 -0.36 -5.15 -0.88
CA GLN A 150 -1.42 -5.92 -0.24
C GLN A 150 -0.92 -7.13 0.56
N GLY A 151 0.39 -7.45 0.48
CA GLY A 151 0.97 -8.62 1.12
C GLY A 151 0.76 -9.92 0.34
N MET A 152 0.23 -9.84 -0.89
CA MET A 152 0.07 -10.99 -1.78
C MET A 152 1.43 -11.42 -2.33
N GLU A 153 1.70 -12.70 -2.19
CA GLU A 153 2.97 -13.28 -2.61
C GLU A 153 3.17 -13.27 -4.15
N GLY A 154 2.08 -13.35 -4.93
CA GLY A 154 2.14 -13.36 -6.40
C GLY A 154 2.61 -14.70 -6.99
N LYS A 155 2.36 -15.84 -6.31
CA LYS A 155 2.82 -17.18 -6.74
C LYS A 155 2.36 -17.54 -8.15
N LYS A 156 1.10 -17.23 -8.49
CA LYS A 156 0.53 -17.46 -9.82
C LYS A 156 0.67 -16.25 -10.74
N THR A 157 0.56 -15.05 -10.18
CA THR A 157 0.54 -13.80 -10.96
C THR A 157 1.88 -13.44 -11.57
N ILE A 158 2.99 -13.62 -10.84
CA ILE A 158 4.32 -13.26 -11.34
C ILE A 158 4.72 -14.10 -12.57
N PRO A 159 4.55 -15.43 -12.58
CA PRO A 159 4.80 -16.25 -13.77
C PRO A 159 4.04 -15.80 -15.02
N VAL A 160 2.78 -15.36 -14.85
CA VAL A 160 1.97 -14.84 -15.96
C VAL A 160 2.43 -13.45 -16.39
N ALA A 161 2.65 -12.55 -15.44
CA ALA A 161 3.14 -11.19 -15.69
C ALA A 161 4.51 -11.19 -16.39
N ALA A 162 5.36 -12.20 -16.13
CA ALA A 162 6.67 -12.36 -16.75
C ALA A 162 6.63 -12.54 -18.27
N LYS A 163 5.49 -13.00 -18.82
CA LYS A 163 5.25 -13.07 -20.27
C LYS A 163 4.99 -11.70 -20.91
N ASN A 164 4.88 -10.66 -20.09
CA ASN A 164 4.64 -9.28 -20.50
C ASN A 164 3.37 -9.08 -21.35
N ASP A 165 2.37 -9.93 -21.12
CA ASP A 165 1.10 -9.93 -21.85
C ASP A 165 -0.04 -9.44 -20.93
N ILE A 166 -0.58 -8.27 -21.26
CA ILE A 166 -1.65 -7.62 -20.50
C ILE A 166 -2.94 -8.44 -20.52
N ASP A 167 -3.32 -9.01 -21.67
CA ASP A 167 -4.57 -9.77 -21.79
C ASP A 167 -4.49 -11.06 -20.98
N LEU A 168 -3.34 -11.72 -21.01
CA LEU A 168 -3.11 -12.91 -20.21
C LEU A 168 -3.18 -12.62 -18.70
N LEU A 169 -2.62 -11.48 -18.27
CA LEU A 169 -2.69 -11.06 -16.87
C LEU A 169 -4.13 -10.69 -16.45
N ILE A 170 -4.88 -9.98 -17.31
CA ILE A 170 -6.31 -9.68 -17.08
C ILE A 170 -7.08 -11.00 -16.90
N LYS A 171 -6.92 -11.95 -17.82
CA LYS A 171 -7.59 -13.24 -17.76
C LYS A 171 -7.29 -13.98 -16.46
N LEU A 172 -6.05 -13.93 -15.96
CA LEU A 172 -5.71 -14.52 -14.67
C LEU A 172 -6.43 -13.79 -13.52
N ILE A 173 -6.39 -12.46 -13.49
CA ILE A 173 -7.03 -11.65 -12.43
C ILE A 173 -8.53 -11.95 -12.34
N GLU A 174 -9.20 -12.11 -13.47
CA GLU A 174 -10.64 -12.33 -13.55
C GLU A 174 -11.08 -13.79 -13.33
N SER A 175 -10.13 -14.72 -13.22
CA SER A 175 -10.41 -16.15 -13.05
C SER A 175 -9.90 -16.73 -11.74
N GLU A 176 -8.87 -16.12 -11.13
CA GLU A 176 -8.25 -16.63 -9.91
C GLU A 176 -9.00 -16.16 -8.66
N THR A 177 -9.55 -17.11 -7.91
CA THR A 177 -10.37 -16.86 -6.71
C THR A 177 -9.69 -15.95 -5.69
N GLU A 178 -8.38 -16.07 -5.49
CA GLU A 178 -7.66 -15.21 -4.53
C GLU A 178 -7.61 -13.75 -4.97
N LEU A 179 -7.48 -13.48 -6.27
CA LEU A 179 -7.45 -12.12 -6.83
C LEU A 179 -8.85 -11.51 -6.84
N LEU A 180 -9.87 -12.29 -7.23
CA LEU A 180 -11.27 -11.85 -7.28
C LEU A 180 -11.80 -11.34 -5.93
N LYS A 181 -11.32 -11.89 -4.80
CA LYS A 181 -11.68 -11.42 -3.44
C LYS A 181 -11.43 -9.92 -3.24
N TYR A 182 -10.45 -9.36 -3.94
CA TYR A 182 -10.04 -7.97 -3.78
C TYR A 182 -10.34 -7.10 -5.01
N GLU A 183 -10.75 -7.72 -6.12
CA GLU A 183 -10.83 -7.04 -7.41
C GLU A 183 -11.87 -5.93 -7.44
N VAL A 184 -12.97 -6.05 -6.68
CA VAL A 184 -13.97 -4.98 -6.55
C VAL A 184 -13.36 -3.69 -5.99
N GLY A 185 -12.44 -3.79 -5.02
CA GLY A 185 -11.77 -2.63 -4.42
C GLY A 185 -10.50 -2.20 -5.15
N ARG A 186 -9.84 -3.12 -5.85
CA ARG A 186 -8.54 -2.87 -6.51
C ARG A 186 -8.67 -2.50 -7.99
N ASN A 187 -9.64 -3.08 -8.69
CA ASN A 187 -9.90 -2.90 -10.12
C ASN A 187 -8.63 -3.03 -10.99
N ARG A 188 -7.84 -4.08 -10.78
CA ARG A 188 -6.58 -4.35 -11.49
C ARG A 188 -6.83 -4.67 -12.97
N ALA A 189 -7.85 -5.46 -13.27
CA ALA A 189 -8.21 -5.78 -14.64
C ALA A 189 -8.66 -4.53 -15.39
N GLY A 190 -9.49 -3.67 -14.78
CA GLY A 190 -9.88 -2.38 -15.35
C GLY A 190 -8.67 -1.47 -15.57
N TYR A 191 -7.77 -1.38 -14.59
CA TYR A 191 -6.53 -0.62 -14.70
C TYR A 191 -5.66 -1.07 -15.89
N LEU A 192 -5.49 -2.37 -16.06
CA LEU A 192 -4.73 -2.97 -17.16
C LEU A 192 -5.37 -2.66 -18.51
N ARG A 193 -6.70 -2.80 -18.66
CA ARG A 193 -7.43 -2.48 -19.90
C ARG A 193 -7.24 -1.03 -20.34
N MET A 194 -7.23 -0.10 -19.39
CA MET A 194 -7.04 1.33 -19.67
C MET A 194 -5.63 1.70 -20.13
N ARG A 195 -4.66 0.78 -19.97
CA ARG A 195 -3.24 1.04 -20.21
C ARG A 195 -2.60 0.05 -21.19
N LYS A 196 -3.43 -0.68 -21.94
CA LYS A 196 -2.97 -1.57 -23.00
C LYS A 196 -2.41 -0.78 -24.17
#